data_AF-A0A550HJX8-F1
#
_entry.id   AF-A0A550HJX8-F1
#
_cell.length_a   1.000
_cell.length_b   1.000
_cell.length_c   1.000
_cell.angle_alpha   90.00
_cell.angle_beta   90.00
_cell.angle_gamma   90.00
#
_symmetry.space_group_name_H-M   'P 1'
#
loop_
_entity.id
_entity.type
_entity.pdbx_description
1 polymer ?
#
loop_
_entity_poly.entity_id
_entity_poly.type
_entity_poly.pdbx_seq_one_letter_code
_entity_poly.pdbx_strand_id
1 'polypeptide(L)'
;MSESQIEKIFGAMIEEEVRSLNYHLPKTRKPLKILLKEKTPSVETQDGRSILMKKEEIAKLSEIVPSHLQDKIQLPIIIQRRFDLGKSIYTVIGNRLEEFTLKKALELNDHDFTEYEKEEPFHIFKPYLSELIRMFHTLIVIGFGKPESLSEL
;
A
#
# COMPACT_ATOMS: atom_id res chain seq x y z
N MET A 1 -17.17 -32.42 19.40
CA MET A 1 -17.20 -31.33 18.40
C MET A 1 -16.89 -31.94 17.05
N SER A 2 -17.62 -31.60 16.00
CA SER A 2 -17.25 -32.08 14.65
C SER A 2 -15.99 -31.34 14.18
N GLU A 3 -15.17 -32.01 13.38
CA GLU A 3 -13.93 -31.49 12.80
C GLU A 3 -14.15 -30.12 12.12
N SER A 4 -15.27 -29.98 11.41
CA SER A 4 -15.73 -28.73 10.77
C SER A 4 -15.99 -27.56 11.72
N GLN A 5 -16.37 -27.80 12.99
CA GLN A 5 -16.56 -26.71 13.96
C GLN A 5 -15.23 -26.15 14.47
N ILE A 6 -14.21 -27.00 14.61
CA ILE A 6 -12.87 -26.60 15.05
C ILE A 6 -12.19 -25.76 13.96
N GLU A 7 -12.30 -26.19 12.70
CA GLU A 7 -11.77 -25.45 11.54
C GLU A 7 -12.38 -24.04 11.44
N LYS A 8 -13.70 -23.91 11.61
CA LYS A 8 -14.38 -22.60 11.60
C LYS A 8 -13.91 -21.68 12.71
N ILE A 9 -13.74 -22.20 13.93
CA ILE A 9 -13.26 -21.41 15.06
C ILE A 9 -11.81 -20.95 14.83
N PHE A 10 -10.97 -21.86 14.34
CA PHE A 10 -9.58 -21.55 14.01
C PHE A 10 -9.50 -20.51 12.89
N GLY A 11 -10.30 -20.65 11.84
CA GLY A 11 -10.39 -19.69 10.75
C GLY A 11 -10.74 -18.29 11.23
N ALA A 12 -11.79 -18.16 12.04
CA ALA A 12 -12.20 -16.88 12.63
C ALA A 12 -11.11 -16.26 13.51
N MET A 13 -10.36 -17.07 14.27
CA MET A 13 -9.26 -16.59 15.10
C MET A 13 -8.12 -16.00 14.26
N ILE A 14 -7.71 -16.69 13.18
CA ILE A 14 -6.66 -16.19 12.29
C ILE A 14 -7.14 -14.95 11.53
N GLU A 15 -8.40 -14.88 11.12
CA GLU A 15 -8.95 -13.68 10.50
C GLU A 15 -8.90 -12.46 11.41
N GLU A 16 -9.23 -12.63 12.70
CA GLU A 16 -9.13 -11.54 13.67
C GLU A 16 -7.67 -11.14 13.93
N GLU A 17 -6.73 -12.08 13.92
CA GLU A 17 -5.30 -11.76 14.05
C GLU A 17 -4.77 -10.97 12.83
N VAL A 18 -5.16 -11.37 11.61
CA VAL A 18 -4.82 -10.60 10.39
C VAL A 18 -5.45 -9.21 10.43
N ARG A 19 -6.68 -9.10 10.97
CA ARG A 19 -7.35 -7.82 11.15
C ARG A 19 -6.61 -6.95 12.16
N SER A 20 -6.23 -7.50 13.31
CA SER A 20 -5.51 -6.77 14.36
C SER A 20 -4.17 -6.24 13.85
N LEU A 21 -3.45 -7.06 13.07
CA LEU A 21 -2.23 -6.66 12.38
C LEU A 21 -2.41 -5.53 11.37
N ASN A 22 -3.64 -5.26 10.93
CA ASN A 22 -3.95 -4.20 9.97
C ASN A 22 -4.59 -2.96 10.61
N TYR A 23 -4.72 -2.89 11.93
CA TYR A 23 -5.30 -1.73 12.62
C TYR A 23 -4.52 -0.42 12.38
N HIS A 24 -3.23 -0.50 12.07
CA HIS A 24 -2.41 0.66 11.68
C HIS A 24 -2.64 1.13 10.24
N LEU A 25 -3.40 0.39 9.43
CA LEU A 25 -3.73 0.81 8.07
C LEU A 25 -4.61 2.06 8.10
N PRO A 26 -4.50 2.94 7.08
CA PRO A 26 -5.36 4.10 6.98
C PRO A 26 -6.83 3.66 6.82
N LYS A 27 -7.71 4.24 7.63
CA LYS A 27 -9.16 4.10 7.50
C LYS A 27 -9.67 4.80 6.25
N THR A 28 -9.09 5.96 5.95
CA THR A 28 -9.33 6.71 4.71
C THR A 28 -8.00 7.18 4.14
N ARG A 29 -7.93 7.31 2.82
CA ARG A 29 -6.78 7.90 2.11
C ARG A 29 -7.18 9.24 1.51
N LYS A 30 -6.20 10.10 1.27
CA LYS A 30 -6.41 11.42 0.67
C LYS A 30 -5.61 11.55 -0.63
N PRO A 31 -6.12 12.30 -1.63
CA PRO A 31 -5.35 12.61 -2.83
C PRO A 31 -4.07 13.37 -2.53
N LEU A 32 -2.98 13.06 -3.25
CA LEU A 32 -1.70 13.79 -3.19
C LEU A 32 -1.92 15.31 -3.37
N LYS A 33 -2.75 15.72 -4.32
CA LYS A 33 -3.11 17.12 -4.58
C LYS A 33 -3.72 17.85 -3.37
N ILE A 34 -4.44 17.14 -2.51
CA ILE A 34 -5.02 17.70 -1.27
C ILE A 34 -3.95 17.83 -0.20
N LEU A 35 -3.16 16.77 0.00
CA LEU A 35 -2.12 16.72 1.04
C LEU A 35 -1.00 17.74 0.82
N LEU A 36 -0.69 18.07 -0.44
CA LEU A 36 0.25 19.16 -0.78
C LEU A 36 -0.15 20.52 -0.20
N LYS A 37 -1.46 20.74 0.03
CA LYS A 37 -2.01 22.00 0.55
C LYS A 37 -2.17 22.00 2.07
N GLU A 38 -2.11 20.83 2.71
CA GLU A 38 -2.34 20.70 4.14
C GLU A 38 -1.15 21.25 4.94
N LYS A 39 -1.45 22.02 6.00
CA LYS A 39 -0.40 22.50 6.91
C LYS A 39 0.27 21.35 7.65
N THR A 40 -0.49 20.32 7.99
CA THR A 40 -0.02 19.10 8.66
C THR A 40 -0.66 17.90 7.96
N PRO A 41 -0.03 17.36 6.91
CA PRO A 41 -0.60 16.28 6.11
C PRO A 41 -0.79 15.01 6.94
N SER A 42 -2.02 14.53 7.04
CA SER A 42 -2.32 13.32 7.82
C SER A 42 -3.58 12.59 7.39
N VAL A 43 -3.68 11.31 7.78
CA VAL A 43 -4.89 10.49 7.67
C VAL A 43 -5.13 9.69 8.95
N GLU A 44 -6.38 9.32 9.21
CA GLU A 44 -6.78 8.49 10.35
C GLU A 44 -6.56 7.00 10.05
N THR A 45 -6.11 6.22 11.04
CA THR A 45 -5.96 4.76 10.97
C THR A 45 -7.24 4.05 11.42
N GLN A 46 -7.33 2.73 11.20
CA GLN A 46 -8.48 1.94 11.63
C GLN A 46 -8.70 1.95 13.16
N ASP A 47 -7.62 2.06 13.94
CA ASP A 47 -7.66 2.22 15.40
C ASP A 47 -7.85 3.67 15.89
N GLY A 48 -8.12 4.62 14.99
CA GLY A 48 -8.41 6.02 15.33
C GLY A 48 -7.17 6.87 15.63
N ARG A 49 -5.96 6.33 15.45
CA ARG A 49 -4.70 7.12 15.47
C ARG A 49 -4.54 7.89 14.16
N SER A 50 -3.39 8.56 14.00
CA SER A 50 -3.08 9.33 12.79
C SER A 50 -1.73 8.95 12.21
N ILE A 51 -1.68 8.79 10.88
CA ILE A 51 -0.45 8.71 10.11
C ILE A 51 -0.08 10.13 9.68
N LEU A 52 1.01 10.65 10.23
CA LEU A 52 1.58 11.94 9.84
C LEU A 52 2.52 11.75 8.65
N MET A 53 2.35 12.56 7.62
CA MET A 53 3.16 12.49 6.40
C MET A 53 4.09 13.70 6.29
N LYS A 54 5.35 13.43 5.96
CA LYS A 54 6.37 14.47 5.75
C LYS A 54 6.07 15.24 4.48
N LYS A 55 6.11 16.57 4.58
CA LYS A 55 5.86 17.45 3.43
C LYS A 55 6.92 17.28 2.35
N GLU A 56 8.15 17.01 2.75
CA GLU A 56 9.30 16.83 1.87
C GLU A 56 9.10 15.58 1.00
N GLU A 57 8.57 14.50 1.57
CA GLU A 57 8.25 13.28 0.82
C GLU A 57 7.07 13.50 -0.13
N ILE A 58 6.03 14.22 0.31
CA ILE A 58 4.87 14.59 -0.52
C ILE A 58 5.31 15.45 -1.72
N ALA A 59 6.17 16.45 -1.48
CA ALA A 59 6.73 17.30 -2.51
C ALA A 59 7.55 16.48 -3.51
N LYS A 60 8.45 15.62 -3.02
CA LYS A 60 9.23 14.71 -3.87
C LYS A 60 8.35 13.81 -4.75
N LEU A 61 7.29 13.23 -4.19
CA LEU A 61 6.35 12.41 -4.97
C LEU A 61 5.62 13.25 -6.04
N SER A 62 5.31 14.51 -5.74
CA SER A 62 4.66 15.43 -6.67
C SER A 62 5.53 15.86 -7.84
N GLU A 63 6.86 15.79 -7.71
CA GLU A 63 7.80 16.03 -8.80
C GLU A 63 7.85 14.85 -9.79
N ILE A 64 7.57 13.64 -9.30
CA ILE A 64 7.53 12.42 -10.12
C ILE A 64 6.21 12.34 -10.89
N VAL A 65 5.09 12.73 -10.27
CA VAL A 65 3.74 12.57 -10.84
C VAL A 65 3.26 13.85 -11.51
N PRO A 66 2.87 13.82 -12.81
CA PRO A 66 2.31 14.97 -13.50
C PRO A 66 1.12 15.59 -12.77
N SER A 67 1.03 16.92 -12.73
CA SER A 67 0.04 17.64 -11.90
C SER A 67 -1.43 17.29 -12.19
N HIS A 68 -1.74 16.85 -13.41
CA HIS A 68 -3.09 16.44 -13.81
C HIS A 68 -3.48 15.03 -13.34
N LEU A 69 -2.55 14.28 -12.75
CA LEU A 69 -2.76 12.93 -12.18
C LEU A 69 -2.65 12.90 -10.65
N GLN A 70 -2.17 13.98 -10.02
CA GLN A 70 -1.96 14.05 -8.57
C GLN A 70 -3.26 13.94 -7.73
N ASP A 71 -4.43 14.13 -8.34
CA ASP A 71 -5.73 13.90 -7.70
C ASP A 71 -6.14 12.42 -7.66
N LYS A 72 -5.50 11.58 -8.49
CA LYS A 72 -5.76 10.13 -8.57
C LYS A 72 -4.84 9.29 -7.68
N ILE A 73 -3.72 9.84 -7.22
CA ILE A 73 -2.81 9.18 -6.28
C ILE A 73 -3.35 9.32 -4.86
N GLN A 74 -3.72 8.22 -4.22
CA GLN A 74 -4.19 8.19 -2.84
C GLN A 74 -3.04 7.86 -1.88
N LEU A 75 -2.90 8.68 -0.84
CA LEU A 75 -1.87 8.50 0.18
C LEU A 75 -2.45 8.14 1.56
N PRO A 76 -1.70 7.36 2.36
CA PRO A 76 -0.44 6.71 1.99
C PRO A 76 -0.68 5.56 0.98
N ILE A 77 0.33 5.26 0.17
CA ILE A 77 0.34 4.10 -0.72
C ILE A 77 0.48 2.85 0.16
N ILE A 78 -0.49 1.95 0.04
CA ILE A 78 -0.51 0.73 0.84
C ILE A 78 0.19 -0.37 0.05
N ILE A 79 1.20 -1.00 0.65
CA ILE A 79 1.90 -2.15 0.08
C ILE A 79 1.51 -3.40 0.86
N GLN A 80 0.83 -4.33 0.20
CA GLN A 80 0.40 -5.59 0.78
C GLN A 80 1.50 -6.63 0.72
N ARG A 81 1.75 -7.30 1.84
CA ARG A 81 2.44 -8.59 1.84
C ARG A 81 1.56 -9.68 1.19
N ARG A 82 2.03 -10.26 0.08
CA ARG A 82 1.41 -11.41 -0.59
C ARG A 82 2.03 -12.71 -0.08
N PHE A 83 1.35 -13.35 0.88
CA PHE A 83 1.77 -14.67 1.38
C PHE A 83 1.57 -15.76 0.33
N ASP A 84 0.61 -15.56 -0.56
CA ASP A 84 0.19 -16.47 -1.64
C ASP A 84 1.09 -16.51 -2.87
N LEU A 85 1.98 -15.53 -3.02
CA LEU A 85 2.92 -15.47 -4.14
C LEU A 85 4.34 -15.91 -3.74
N GLY A 86 4.50 -16.42 -2.52
CA GLY A 86 5.76 -16.91 -1.99
C GLY A 86 6.54 -15.88 -1.17
N LYS A 87 7.78 -16.27 -0.82
CA LYS A 87 8.60 -15.48 0.11
C LYS A 87 9.02 -14.16 -0.53
N SER A 88 8.82 -13.09 0.22
CA SER A 88 9.37 -11.75 -0.06
C SER A 88 8.69 -10.99 -1.21
N ILE A 89 7.49 -11.40 -1.63
CA ILE A 89 6.65 -10.67 -2.60
C ILE A 89 5.67 -9.71 -1.92
N TYR A 90 5.54 -8.53 -2.50
CA TYR A 90 4.57 -7.51 -2.12
C TYR A 90 3.91 -6.92 -3.37
N THR A 91 2.71 -6.36 -3.20
CA THR A 91 1.95 -5.68 -4.26
C THR A 91 1.34 -4.40 -3.73
N VAL A 92 1.06 -3.42 -4.59
CA VAL A 92 0.33 -2.21 -4.17
C VAL A 92 -1.15 -2.53 -4.01
N ILE A 93 -1.78 -2.00 -2.95
CA ILE A 93 -3.24 -1.96 -2.82
C ILE A 93 -3.72 -0.60 -3.33
N GLY A 94 -4.28 -0.58 -4.53
CA GLY A 94 -4.67 0.66 -5.15
C GLY A 94 -4.89 0.52 -6.63
N ASN A 95 -4.52 1.55 -7.38
CA ASN A 95 -4.68 1.59 -8.82
C ASN A 95 -3.33 1.42 -9.54
N ARG A 96 -3.38 1.15 -10.84
CA ARG A 96 -2.18 1.02 -11.70
C ARG A 96 -1.31 2.26 -11.72
N LEU A 97 -1.90 3.44 -11.50
CA LEU A 97 -1.16 4.70 -11.48
C LEU A 97 -0.25 4.80 -10.25
N GLU A 98 -0.70 4.35 -9.09
CA GLU A 98 0.12 4.25 -7.88
C GLU A 98 1.27 3.26 -8.06
N GLU A 99 1.00 2.09 -8.66
CA GLU A 99 2.04 1.11 -9.03
C GLU A 99 3.09 1.71 -9.97
N PHE A 100 2.63 2.36 -11.04
CA PHE A 100 3.48 3.02 -12.02
C PHE A 100 4.33 4.12 -11.40
N THR A 101 3.74 4.90 -10.48
CA THR A 101 4.46 5.95 -9.74
C THR A 101 5.62 5.37 -8.93
N LEU A 102 5.42 4.23 -8.26
CA LEU A 102 6.50 3.56 -7.53
C LEU A 102 7.58 2.99 -8.47
N LYS A 103 7.20 2.42 -9.62
CA LYS A 103 8.16 1.99 -10.65
C LYS A 103 9.01 3.16 -11.15
N LYS A 104 8.37 4.31 -11.41
CA LYS A 104 9.03 5.55 -11.81
C LYS A 104 9.99 6.07 -10.75
N ALA A 105 9.58 6.06 -9.48
CA ALA A 105 10.44 6.48 -8.38
C ALA A 105 11.67 5.59 -8.19
N LEU A 106 11.58 4.31 -8.59
CA LEU A 106 12.69 3.36 -8.57
C LEU A 106 13.49 3.33 -9.88
N GLU A 107 13.17 4.19 -10.85
CA GLU A 107 13.82 4.21 -12.17
C GLU A 107 13.74 2.85 -12.90
N LEU A 108 12.67 2.08 -12.66
CA LEU A 108 12.43 0.78 -13.29
C LEU A 108 11.65 0.87 -14.60
N ASN A 109 11.22 2.05 -15.01
CA ASN A 109 10.37 2.26 -16.18
C ASN A 109 10.58 3.68 -16.76
N ASP A 110 10.79 3.76 -18.07
CA ASP A 110 11.00 5.03 -18.80
C ASP A 110 9.79 5.49 -19.63
N HIS A 111 8.70 4.71 -19.70
CA HIS A 111 7.48 5.05 -20.44
C HIS A 111 6.77 6.29 -19.89
N ASP A 112 5.96 6.95 -20.70
CA ASP A 112 5.24 8.14 -20.24
C ASP A 112 4.07 7.77 -19.29
N PHE A 113 3.67 8.71 -18.43
CA PHE A 113 2.51 8.54 -17.55
C PHE A 113 1.19 8.35 -18.29
N THR A 114 1.12 8.55 -19.61
CA THR A 114 -0.02 8.17 -20.44
C THR A 114 -0.16 6.66 -20.64
N GLU A 115 0.88 5.87 -20.35
CA GLU A 115 0.93 4.43 -20.61
C GLU A 115 0.72 3.56 -19.37
N TYR A 116 0.50 4.16 -18.20
CA TYR A 116 0.37 3.45 -16.92
C TYR A 116 -0.69 2.34 -16.91
N GLU A 117 -1.72 2.45 -17.75
CA GLU A 117 -2.78 1.43 -17.84
C GLU A 117 -2.34 0.18 -18.61
N LYS A 118 -1.33 0.26 -19.46
CA LYS A 118 -0.84 -0.87 -20.28
C LYS A 118 0.21 -1.70 -19.55
N GLU A 119 0.68 -1.21 -18.42
CA GLU A 119 1.76 -1.81 -17.66
C GLU A 119 1.33 -3.07 -16.91
N GLU A 120 2.25 -4.03 -16.87
CA GLU A 120 2.12 -5.23 -16.06
C GLU A 120 2.08 -4.88 -14.56
N PRO A 121 1.36 -5.65 -13.73
CA PRO A 121 1.31 -5.45 -12.28
C PRO A 121 2.71 -5.37 -11.64
N PHE A 122 2.89 -4.46 -10.67
CA PHE A 122 4.17 -4.33 -9.99
C PHE A 122 4.33 -5.34 -8.84
N HIS A 123 5.11 -6.39 -9.08
CA HIS A 123 5.60 -7.27 -8.01
C HIS A 123 6.84 -6.66 -7.35
N ILE A 124 6.66 -6.21 -6.10
CA ILE A 124 7.71 -5.53 -5.34
C ILE A 124 8.47 -6.58 -4.52
N PHE A 125 9.73 -6.80 -4.86
CA PHE A 125 10.63 -7.62 -4.07
C PHE A 125 11.25 -6.82 -2.92
N LYS A 126 11.75 -7.52 -1.89
CA LYS A 126 12.34 -6.90 -0.69
C LYS A 126 13.38 -5.79 -0.97
N PRO A 127 14.31 -5.91 -1.95
CA PRO A 127 15.24 -4.83 -2.26
C PRO A 127 14.52 -3.55 -2.71
N TYR A 128 13.58 -3.66 -3.66
CA TYR A 128 12.78 -2.54 -4.15
C TYR A 128 11.91 -1.92 -3.04
N LEU A 129 11.28 -2.76 -2.20
CA LEU A 129 10.54 -2.26 -1.05
C LEU A 129 11.43 -1.47 -0.09
N SER A 130 12.65 -1.94 0.15
CA SER A 130 13.61 -1.26 1.03
C SER A 130 13.99 0.12 0.48
N GLU A 131 14.23 0.22 -0.83
CA GLU A 131 14.50 1.50 -1.49
C GLU A 131 13.29 2.45 -1.45
N LEU A 132 12.09 1.94 -1.68
CA LEU A 132 10.86 2.73 -1.56
C LEU A 132 10.67 3.29 -0.14
N ILE A 133 10.89 2.48 0.90
CA ILE A 133 10.79 2.92 2.30
C ILE A 133 11.88 3.95 2.63
N ARG A 134 13.09 3.83 2.05
CA ARG A 134 14.15 4.83 2.21
C ARG A 134 13.77 6.17 1.58
N MET A 135 13.06 6.16 0.46
CA MET A 135 12.62 7.37 -0.23
C MET A 135 11.37 8.02 0.37
N PHE A 136 10.41 7.20 0.81
CA PHE A 136 9.07 7.60 1.21
C PHE A 136 8.64 6.90 2.51
N HIS A 137 9.35 7.20 3.60
CA HIS A 137 9.16 6.53 4.88
C HIS A 137 7.77 6.72 5.47
N THR A 138 7.14 7.86 5.20
CA THR A 138 5.82 8.24 5.75
C THR A 138 4.68 8.13 4.75
N LEU A 139 4.98 7.97 3.45
CA LEU A 139 3.94 7.81 2.42
C LEU A 139 3.62 6.36 2.10
N ILE A 140 4.33 5.41 2.70
CA ILE A 140 4.14 3.98 2.48
C ILE A 140 3.70 3.32 3.78
N VAL A 141 2.64 2.52 3.70
CA VAL A 141 2.18 1.68 4.81
C VAL A 141 2.13 0.24 4.34
N ILE A 142 2.67 -0.68 5.14
CA ILE A 142 2.65 -2.11 4.82
C ILE A 142 1.41 -2.74 5.44
N GLY A 143 0.60 -3.43 4.63
CA GLY A 143 -0.50 -4.26 5.11
C GLY A 143 -0.18 -5.74 5.05
N PHE A 144 -0.90 -6.54 5.84
CA PHE A 144 -0.79 -8.00 5.85
C PHE A 144 -2.01 -8.65 5.21
N GLY A 145 -1.79 -9.47 4.17
CA GLY A 145 -2.84 -10.19 3.47
C GLY A 145 -3.27 -11.43 4.26
N LYS A 146 -4.38 -12.05 3.84
CA LYS A 146 -4.78 -13.35 4.41
C LYS A 146 -3.70 -14.41 4.10
N PRO A 147 -3.33 -15.26 5.08
CA PRO A 147 -2.53 -16.45 4.85
C PRO A 147 -3.21 -17.40 3.86
N GLU A 148 -2.42 -18.09 3.02
CA GLU A 148 -2.91 -19.11 2.07
C GLU A 148 -3.79 -20.17 2.75
N SER A 149 -3.42 -20.59 3.96
CA SER A 149 -4.10 -21.65 4.73
C SER A 149 -5.54 -21.35 5.11
N LEU A 150 -6.03 -20.12 4.89
CA LEU A 150 -7.42 -19.71 5.08
C LEU A 150 -8.19 -19.51 3.78
N SER A 151 -7.53 -19.58 2.63
CA SER A 151 -8.18 -19.38 1.32
C SER A 151 -8.87 -20.65 0.81
N GLU A 152 -8.59 -21.78 1.45
CA GLU A 152 -9.07 -23.13 1.10
C GLU A 152 -10.04 -23.72 2.15
N LEU A 153 -10.40 -22.96 3.20
CA LEU A 153 -11.40 -23.29 4.22
C LEU A 153 -12.74 -22.58 3.94
#